data_AF-A0A844MRZ9-F1
#
_entry.id   AF-A0A844MRZ9-F1
#
_cell.length_a   1.000
_cell.length_b   1.000
_cell.length_c   1.000
_cell.angle_alpha   90.00
_cell.angle_beta   90.00
_cell.angle_gamma   90.00
#
_symmetry.space_group_name_H-M   'P 1'
#
loop_
_entity.id
_entity.type
_entity.pdbx_description
1 polymer ?
#
loop_
_entity_poly.entity_id
_entity_poly.type
_entity_poly.pdbx_seq_one_letter_code
_entity_poly.pdbx_strand_id
1 'polypeptide(L)'
;MILDCTELYGSNAQYTIQGERGEWRYSYSTDEGRTKRYVFYRFCTRDPNRRVTRSLSQQQVKAKVSRVMDVINLTSLEGFSE
;
A
#
# COMPACT_ATOMS: atom_id res chain seq x y z
N MET A 1 -8.85 3.12 10.03
CA MET A 1 -7.70 2.43 10.64
C MET A 1 -6.44 3.13 10.19
N ILE A 2 -5.62 3.56 11.15
CA ILE A 2 -4.33 4.22 10.88
C ILE A 2 -3.31 3.11 10.67
N LEU A 3 -2.60 3.11 9.54
CA LEU A 3 -1.58 2.08 9.28
C LEU A 3 -0.41 2.25 10.24
N ASP A 4 -0.11 1.19 10.99
CA ASP A 4 1.14 1.12 11.72
C ASP A 4 2.27 0.78 10.73
N CYS A 5 3.35 1.55 10.79
CA CYS A 5 4.46 1.51 9.83
C CYS A 5 5.19 0.15 9.80
N THR A 6 4.92 -0.68 10.81
CA THR A 6 5.41 -2.05 11.00
C THR A 6 4.58 -3.07 10.19
N GLU A 7 3.40 -2.67 9.70
CA GLU A 7 2.44 -3.54 9.00
C GLU A 7 2.44 -3.37 7.47
N LEU A 8 3.49 -2.77 6.89
CA LEU A 8 3.70 -2.76 5.44
C LEU A 8 4.14 -4.16 4.99
N TYR A 9 3.20 -5.11 5.02
CA TYR A 9 3.42 -6.52 4.71
C TYR A 9 3.33 -6.79 3.21
N GLY A 10 4.48 -7.12 2.61
CA GLY A 10 4.61 -7.91 1.39
C GLY A 10 4.25 -7.22 0.07
N SER A 11 4.98 -7.56 -0.99
CA SER A 11 4.86 -7.02 -2.36
C SER A 11 3.47 -7.14 -3.02
N ASN A 12 2.50 -7.79 -2.37
CA ASN A 12 1.12 -7.97 -2.86
C ASN A 12 0.09 -7.06 -2.16
N ALA A 13 0.46 -6.36 -1.09
CA ALA A 13 -0.45 -5.42 -0.46
C ALA A 13 -0.65 -4.19 -1.35
N GLN A 14 -1.91 -3.87 -1.59
CA GLN A 14 -2.31 -2.67 -2.32
C GLN A 14 -2.64 -1.55 -1.33
N TYR A 15 -2.22 -0.35 -1.69
CA TYR A 15 -2.35 0.85 -0.88
C TYR A 15 -2.99 1.95 -1.72
N THR A 16 -3.73 2.83 -1.07
CA THR A 16 -4.22 4.08 -1.65
C THR A 16 -3.53 5.22 -0.94
N ILE A 17 -3.17 6.25 -1.69
CA ILE A 17 -2.51 7.45 -1.16
C ILE A 17 -3.47 8.61 -1.38
N GLN A 18 -3.86 9.28 -0.30
CA GLN A 18 -4.79 10.41 -0.36
C GLN A 18 -4.22 11.52 -1.26
N GLY A 19 -5.01 11.92 -2.26
CA GLY A 19 -4.63 12.90 -3.28
C GLY A 19 -4.04 12.29 -4.56
N GLU A 20 -3.65 11.02 -4.54
CA GLU A 20 -3.20 10.28 -5.72
C GLU A 20 -4.28 9.29 -6.18
N ARG A 21 -4.42 9.14 -7.51
CA ARG A 21 -5.32 8.16 -8.10
C ARG A 21 -4.60 6.84 -8.37
N GLY A 22 -5.31 5.75 -8.12
CA GLY A 22 -4.90 4.38 -8.42
C GLY A 22 -4.29 3.64 -7.24
N GLU A 23 -4.04 2.36 -7.46
CA GLU A 23 -3.47 1.46 -6.47
C GLU A 23 -1.95 1.56 -6.47
N TRP A 24 -1.41 1.75 -5.29
CA TRP A 24 0.01 1.84 -5.03
C TRP A 24 0.48 0.56 -4.36
N ARG A 25 1.71 0.16 -4.65
CA ARG A 25 2.39 -0.96 -4.01
C ARG A 25 3.57 -0.43 -3.24
N TYR A 26 3.82 -0.98 -2.07
CA TYR A 26 5.04 -0.67 -1.33
C TYR A 26 6.23 -1.35 -2.03
N SER A 27 7.32 -0.60 -2.23
CA SER A 27 8.55 -1.14 -2.82
C SER A 27 9.59 -1.42 -1.75
N TYR A 28 10.08 -0.37 -1.10
CA TYR A 28 11.13 -0.45 -0.09
C TYR A 28 11.06 0.78 0.81
N SER A 29 11.71 0.72 1.96
CA SER A 29 11.96 1.88 2.78
C SER A 29 13.44 2.22 2.74
N THR A 30 13.74 3.51 2.67
CA THR A 30 15.09 4.04 2.71
C THR A 30 15.22 4.83 4.01
N ASP A 31 16.37 4.66 4.66
CA ASP A 31 16.70 5.42 5.84
C ASP A 31 17.45 6.68 5.40
N GLU A 32 16.81 7.85 5.54
CA GLU A 32 17.44 9.14 5.23
C GLU A 32 17.82 9.83 6.55
N GLY A 33 18.90 9.34 7.15
CA GLY A 33 19.47 9.89 8.37
C GLY A 33 18.65 9.56 9.62
N ARG A 34 17.85 10.52 10.11
CA ARG A 34 16.99 10.32 11.30
C ARG A 34 15.56 9.97 10.95
N THR A 35 15.22 9.86 9.66
CA THR A 35 13.84 9.70 9.22
C THR A 35 13.71 8.59 8.19
N LYS A 36 12.82 7.64 8.46
CA LYS A 36 12.49 6.57 7.53
C LYS A 36 11.53 7.09 6.45
N ARG A 37 11.92 6.89 5.19
CA ARG A 37 11.08 7.16 4.02
C ARG A 37 10.62 5.85 3.41
N TYR A 38 9.36 5.81 3.04
CA TYR A 38 8.70 4.66 2.44
C TYR A 38 8.41 4.97 0.98
N VAL A 39 8.92 4.13 0.09
CA VAL A 39 8.78 4.29 -1.35
C VAL A 39 7.66 3.39 -1.83
N PHE A 40 6.65 4.01 -2.41
CA PHE A 40 5.54 3.35 -3.09
C PHE A 40 5.72 3.48 -4.59
N TYR A 41 5.19 2.53 -5.34
CA TYR A 41 5.18 2.58 -6.79
C TYR A 41 3.83 2.14 -7.34
N ARG A 42 3.50 2.63 -8.53
CA ARG A 42 2.38 2.14 -9.33
C ARG A 42 2.75 2.11 -10.80
N PHE A 43 2.04 1.29 -11.57
CA PHE A 43 2.11 1.36 -13.03
C PHE A 43 1.07 2.36 -13.52
N CYS A 44 1.42 3.15 -14.53
CA CYS A 44 0.47 4.06 -15.13
C CYS A 44 -0.61 3.24 -15.85
N THR A 45 -1.89 3.51 -15.60
CA THR A 45 -3.00 2.81 -16.28
C THR A 45 -2.99 3.02 -17.78
N ARG A 46 -2.41 4.14 -18.24
CA ARG A 46 -2.28 4.48 -19.66
C ARG A 46 -1.00 3.94 -20.30
N ASP A 47 0.03 3.64 -19.50
CA ASP A 47 1.34 3.20 -19.95
C ASP A 47 1.94 2.19 -18.96
N PRO A 48 1.80 0.87 -19.21
CA PRO A 48 2.28 -0.16 -18.29
C PRO A 48 3.81 -0.20 -18.17
N ASN A 49 4.55 0.36 -19.14
CA ASN A 49 6.00 0.51 -19.05
C ASN A 49 6.43 1.70 -18.17
N ARG A 50 5.51 2.59 -17.80
CA ARG A 50 5.82 3.77 -16.99
C ARG A 50 5.48 3.53 -15.53
N ARG A 51 6.52 3.25 -14.73
CA ARG A 51 6.40 3.15 -13.28
C ARG A 51 6.49 4.53 -12.64
N VAL A 52 5.47 4.91 -11.87
CA VAL A 52 5.45 6.12 -11.04
C VAL A 52 5.85 5.73 -9.62
N THR A 53 6.83 6.40 -9.04
CA THR A 53 7.27 6.18 -7.66
C THR A 53 6.95 7.38 -6.80
N ARG A 54 6.64 7.14 -5.52
CA ARG A 54 6.37 8.19 -4.54
C ARG A 54 7.02 7.84 -3.21
N SER A 55 7.90 8.73 -2.76
CA SER A 55 8.52 8.65 -1.45
C SER A 55 7.68 9.44 -0.44
N LEU A 56 7.30 8.78 0.65
CA LEU A 56 6.53 9.36 1.74
C LEU A 56 7.28 9.16 3.06
N SER A 57 7.29 10.17 3.91
CA SER A 57 7.81 10.05 5.28
C SER A 57 6.84 9.24 6.15
N GLN A 58 7.32 8.67 7.27
CA GLN A 58 6.49 7.92 8.22
C GLN A 58 5.17 8.64 8.60
N GLN A 59 5.23 9.93 8.90
CA GLN A 59 4.04 10.72 9.23
C GLN A 59 3.05 10.84 8.05
N GLN A 60 3.56 10.95 6.82
CA GLN A 60 2.73 10.99 5.62
C GLN A 60 2.08 9.64 5.33
N VAL A 61 2.80 8.53 5.56
CA VAL A 61 2.22 7.19 5.47
C VAL A 61 1.07 7.03 6.45
N LYS A 62 1.30 7.40 7.71
CA LYS A 62 0.29 7.31 8.77
C LYS A 62 -0.95 8.18 8.50
N ALA A 63 -0.77 9.35 7.89
CA ALA A 63 -1.84 10.31 7.64
C ALA A 63 -2.58 10.11 6.31
N LYS A 64 -1.87 9.67 5.25
CA LYS A 64 -2.38 9.67 3.87
C LYS A 64 -2.47 8.30 3.22
N VAL A 65 -1.80 7.29 3.76
CA VAL A 65 -1.76 5.96 3.14
C VAL A 65 -2.79 5.07 3.84
N SER A 66 -3.69 4.50 3.06
CA SER A 66 -4.65 3.50 3.53
C SER A 66 -4.42 2.19 2.80
N ARG A 67 -4.35 1.08 3.53
CA ARG A 67 -4.31 -0.25 2.94
C ARG A 67 -5.67 -0.53 2.32
N VAL A 68 -5.65 -0.98 1.07
CA VAL A 68 -6.80 -1.66 0.48
C VAL A 68 -6.75 -3.05 1.08
N MET A 69 -7.58 -3.29 2.10
CA MET A 69 -7.81 -4.65 2.56
C MET A 69 -8.54 -5.34 1.40
N ASP A 70 -7.88 -6.33 0.80
CA ASP A 70 -8.58 -7.30 -0.02
C ASP A 70 -9.64 -7.89 0.90
N VAL A 71 -10.91 -7.61 0.60
CA VAL A 71 -12.02 -8.20 1.32
C VAL A 71 -11.92 -9.67 0.97
N ILE A 72 -11.23 -10.42 1.84
CA ILE A 72 -11.20 -11.88 1.80
C ILE A 72 -12.65 -12.27 1.58
N ASN A 73 -12.89 -12.92 0.45
CA ASN A 73 -14.21 -13.43 0.06
C ASN A 73 -14.74 -14.23 1.25
N LEU A 74 -15.61 -13.62 2.04
CA LEU A 74 -16.35 -14.26 3.13
C LEU A 74 -17.48 -15.14 2.54
N THR A 75 -17.21 -15.77 1.40
CA THR A 75 -18.14 -16.63 0.65
C THR A 75 -17.62 -18.08 0.62
N SER A 76 -16.42 -18.34 1.18
CA SER A 76 -15.86 -19.70 1.29
C SER A 76 -15.97 -20.31 2.69
N LEU A 77 -16.72 -19.71 3.61
CA LEU A 77 -16.89 -20.22 4.98
C LEU A 77 -18.28 -20.83 5.27
N GLU A 78 -19.14 -21.01 4.26
CA GLU A 78 -20.43 -21.71 4.38
C GLU A 78 -20.36 -23.15 3.82
N GLY A 79 -19.23 -23.83 4.01
CA GLY A 79 -18.98 -25.19 3.53
C GLY A 79 -18.79 -26.23 4.64
N PHE A 80 -19.21 -25.93 5.88
CA PHE A 80 -19.20 -26.87 7.00
C PHE A 80 -20.54 -26.81 7.75
N SER A 81 -21.62 -27.23 7.10
CA SER A 81 -22.79 -27.79 7.77
C SER A 81 -23.61 -28.56 6.75
N GLU A 82 -23.87 -29.82 7.12
CA GLU A 82 -24.78 -30.81 6.53
C GLU A 82 -24.24 -31.75 5.44
#